data_AF-A0A6N4V7V9-F1
#
_entry.id   AF-A0A6N4V7V9-F1
#
_cell.length_a   1.000
_cell.length_b   1.000
_cell.length_c   1.000
_cell.angle_alpha   90.00
_cell.angle_beta   90.00
_cell.angle_gamma   90.00
#
_symmetry.space_group_name_H-M   'P 1'
#
loop_
_entity.id
_entity.type
_entity.pdbx_description
1 polymer ?
#
loop_
_entity_poly.entity_id
_entity_poly.type
_entity_poly.pdbx_seq_one_letter_code
_entity_poly.pdbx_strand_id
1 'polypeptide(L)'
;MIDIGLDDMRNWFGFGVAGNFAGHLEQAGEDADFVNVSSEGSAPKGIFPWYAPGTDSFLSEFPLSTDAVVLPDQTDGPLNLQIEPEVGLACQVVWDGDTVVTLRPFALGAFNDCSIRRPGAPKISHKKNWGPASKGVAPTFFEISDLTPDGPTATLRLVCYLHSDGEEHAYGVDSPLIGYSYYGEVLLDWIVERLANQKGSADTPLEDVGALMVASGHPENVLIGIGATRYTPLGESTFLKPGDRAIVRVYDTESEASSELNQLVR
;
A
#
# COMPACT_ATOMS: atom_id res chain seq x y z
N MET A 1 6.21 6.83 18.98
CA MET A 1 6.87 6.60 17.69
C MET A 1 7.89 5.49 17.87
N ILE A 2 8.03 4.62 16.88
CA ILE A 2 9.01 3.54 16.86
C ILE A 2 9.69 3.49 15.50
N ASP A 3 10.94 3.04 15.45
CA ASP A 3 11.63 2.80 14.18
C ASP A 3 11.53 1.33 13.80
N ILE A 4 11.27 1.06 12.52
CA ILE A 4 11.22 -0.30 11.97
C ILE A 4 12.17 -0.33 10.77
N GLY A 5 13.22 -1.15 10.85
CA GLY A 5 14.24 -1.22 9.81
C GLY A 5 13.77 -2.02 8.60
N LEU A 6 14.29 -1.67 7.41
CA LEU A 6 14.03 -2.47 6.20
C LEU A 6 14.48 -3.92 6.35
N ASP A 7 15.56 -4.18 7.11
CA ASP A 7 16.07 -5.53 7.36
C ASP A 7 15.08 -6.37 8.18
N ASP A 8 14.31 -5.77 9.10
CA ASP A 8 13.24 -6.46 9.82
C ASP A 8 12.13 -6.89 8.85
N MET A 9 11.80 -6.02 7.89
CA MET A 9 10.71 -6.22 6.93
C MET A 9 11.05 -7.21 5.80
N ARG A 10 12.31 -7.62 5.63
CA ARG A 10 12.70 -8.60 4.59
C ARG A 10 12.02 -9.95 4.76
N ASN A 11 11.67 -10.32 5.99
CA ASN A 11 10.96 -11.57 6.29
C ASN A 11 9.45 -11.36 6.47
N TRP A 12 8.95 -10.14 6.26
CA TRP A 12 7.52 -9.85 6.36
C TRP A 12 6.86 -10.10 5.01
N PHE A 13 5.57 -10.40 5.03
CA PHE A 13 4.79 -10.45 3.79
C PHE A 13 4.09 -9.11 3.53
N GLY A 14 4.03 -8.70 2.27
CA GLY A 14 3.53 -7.39 1.86
C GLY A 14 2.33 -7.49 0.94
N PHE A 15 1.22 -6.85 1.31
CA PHE A 15 0.04 -6.74 0.45
C PHE A 15 -0.70 -5.41 0.59
N GLY A 16 -1.52 -5.09 -0.40
CA GLY A 16 -2.34 -3.88 -0.45
C GLY A 16 -3.83 -4.18 -0.46
N VAL A 17 -4.64 -3.18 -0.10
CA VAL A 17 -6.11 -3.21 -0.17
C VAL A 17 -6.57 -2.33 -1.34
N ALA A 18 -7.10 -2.95 -2.39
CA ALA A 18 -7.57 -2.24 -3.57
C ALA A 18 -8.94 -1.58 -3.33
N GLY A 19 -9.05 -0.28 -3.61
CA GLY A 19 -10.32 0.43 -3.60
C GLY A 19 -10.90 0.76 -2.22
N ASN A 20 -10.06 0.92 -1.19
CA ASN A 20 -10.51 1.31 0.14
C ASN A 20 -10.80 2.82 0.30
N PHE A 21 -10.60 3.61 -0.75
CA PHE A 21 -10.93 5.04 -0.76
C PHE A 21 -11.78 5.36 -1.99
N ALA A 22 -12.96 5.95 -1.76
CA ALA A 22 -13.93 6.19 -2.81
C ALA A 22 -13.36 7.10 -3.91
N GLY A 23 -13.52 6.68 -5.18
CA GLY A 23 -13.10 7.43 -6.35
C GLY A 23 -11.62 7.27 -6.75
N HIS A 24 -10.78 6.63 -5.93
CA HIS A 24 -9.35 6.52 -6.24
C HIS A 24 -9.07 5.62 -7.45
N LEU A 25 -9.74 4.45 -7.56
CA LEU A 25 -9.51 3.51 -8.66
C LEU A 25 -9.81 4.13 -10.02
N GLU A 26 -10.86 4.94 -10.09
CA GLU A 26 -11.22 5.69 -11.28
C GLU A 26 -10.16 6.73 -11.63
N GLN A 27 -9.64 7.48 -10.65
CA GLN A 27 -8.56 8.45 -10.87
C GLN A 27 -7.23 7.79 -11.31
N ALA A 28 -6.95 6.59 -10.81
CA ALA A 28 -5.78 5.80 -11.20
C ALA A 28 -5.93 5.11 -12.56
N GLY A 29 -7.14 5.11 -13.14
CA GLY A 29 -7.45 4.41 -14.38
C GLY A 29 -7.41 2.88 -14.24
N GLU A 30 -7.70 2.37 -13.05
CA GLU A 30 -7.66 0.93 -12.73
C GLU A 30 -9.05 0.31 -12.59
N ASP A 31 -10.11 1.11 -12.59
CA ASP A 31 -11.50 0.66 -12.47
C ASP A 31 -11.89 -0.42 -13.49
N ALA A 32 -11.40 -0.30 -14.73
CA ALA A 32 -11.63 -1.25 -15.79
C ALA A 32 -11.11 -2.67 -15.48
N ASP A 33 -10.06 -2.80 -14.66
CA ASP A 33 -9.51 -4.10 -14.27
C ASP A 33 -10.43 -4.83 -13.27
N PHE A 34 -11.31 -4.11 -12.58
CA PHE A 34 -12.19 -4.64 -11.53
C PHE A 34 -13.62 -4.91 -11.99
N VAL A 35 -13.93 -4.84 -13.29
CA VAL A 35 -15.30 -5.04 -13.83
C VAL A 35 -15.89 -6.40 -13.43
N ASN A 36 -15.06 -7.43 -13.30
CA ASN A 36 -15.49 -8.77 -12.90
C ASN A 36 -15.41 -9.02 -11.38
N VAL A 37 -15.06 -8.01 -10.59
CA VAL A 37 -14.89 -8.14 -9.14
C VAL A 37 -16.12 -7.58 -8.43
N SER A 38 -16.89 -8.46 -7.79
CA SER A 38 -18.05 -8.08 -6.99
C SER A 38 -17.62 -7.50 -5.64
N SER A 39 -18.18 -6.34 -5.26
CA SER A 39 -18.02 -5.74 -3.93
C SER A 39 -19.37 -5.27 -3.39
N GLU A 40 -19.58 -5.39 -2.07
CA GLU A 40 -20.80 -4.92 -1.42
C GLU A 40 -20.68 -3.45 -0.99
N GLY A 41 -21.57 -2.57 -1.48
CA GLY A 41 -21.59 -1.16 -1.08
C GLY A 41 -20.25 -0.46 -1.31
N SER A 42 -19.69 0.14 -0.25
CA SER A 42 -18.39 0.81 -0.24
C SER A 42 -17.22 -0.11 0.15
N ALA A 43 -17.40 -1.43 0.15
CA ALA A 43 -16.33 -2.36 0.44
C ALA A 43 -15.17 -2.22 -0.56
N PRO A 44 -13.92 -2.42 -0.11
CA PRO A 44 -12.81 -2.54 -1.03
C PRO A 44 -13.02 -3.70 -2.00
N LYS A 45 -12.30 -3.66 -3.13
CA LYS A 45 -12.43 -4.64 -4.22
C LYS A 45 -11.72 -5.95 -3.91
N GLY A 46 -10.65 -5.92 -3.12
CA GLY A 46 -9.90 -7.10 -2.72
C GLY A 46 -8.51 -6.75 -2.22
N ILE A 47 -7.73 -7.79 -1.93
CA ILE A 47 -6.34 -7.67 -1.50
C ILE A 47 -5.39 -8.17 -2.59
N PHE A 48 -4.18 -7.62 -2.65
CA PHE A 48 -3.19 -8.05 -3.64
C PHE A 48 -1.77 -8.06 -3.05
N PRO A 49 -0.92 -9.03 -3.43
CA PRO A 49 0.44 -9.08 -2.93
C PRO A 49 1.31 -8.05 -3.66
N TRP A 50 2.23 -7.45 -2.92
CA TRP A 50 3.35 -6.71 -3.50
C TRP A 50 4.71 -7.27 -3.07
N TYR A 51 4.75 -8.13 -2.04
CA TYR A 51 5.95 -8.85 -1.64
C TYR A 51 5.60 -10.19 -0.97
N ALA A 52 6.23 -11.27 -1.43
CA ALA A 52 6.04 -12.64 -0.98
C ALA A 52 7.40 -13.33 -0.79
N PRO A 53 8.05 -13.16 0.38
CA PRO A 53 9.40 -13.68 0.62
C PRO A 53 9.44 -15.21 0.51
N GLY A 54 10.54 -15.75 -0.02
CA GLY A 54 10.75 -17.21 -0.09
C GLY A 54 9.94 -17.94 -1.17
N THR A 55 9.13 -17.24 -1.96
CA THR A 55 8.40 -17.82 -3.09
C THR A 55 9.23 -17.83 -4.38
N ASP A 56 8.97 -18.78 -5.28
CA ASP A 56 9.57 -18.79 -6.64
C ASP A 56 8.75 -17.89 -7.59
N SER A 57 8.79 -16.58 -7.31
CA SER A 57 8.03 -15.56 -8.03
C SER A 57 8.80 -14.24 -8.04
N PHE A 58 8.50 -13.34 -8.98
CA PHE A 58 9.02 -11.97 -8.97
C PHE A 58 8.66 -11.22 -7.68
N LEU A 59 7.59 -11.64 -7.00
CA LEU A 59 7.19 -11.12 -5.70
C LEU A 59 8.18 -11.41 -4.57
N SER A 60 9.16 -12.29 -4.78
CA SER A 60 10.26 -12.52 -3.82
C SER A 60 11.31 -11.41 -3.83
N GLU A 61 11.28 -10.51 -4.81
CA GLU A 61 12.19 -9.35 -4.88
C GLU A 61 11.72 -8.28 -3.88
N PHE A 62 12.61 -7.87 -2.97
CA PHE A 62 12.27 -6.95 -1.88
C PHE A 62 12.11 -5.50 -2.40
N PRO A 63 10.89 -4.92 -2.37
CA PRO A 63 10.60 -3.69 -3.12
C PRO A 63 10.76 -2.41 -2.31
N LEU A 64 10.86 -2.50 -0.98
CA LEU A 64 10.76 -1.34 -0.09
C LEU A 64 12.04 -0.51 -0.09
N SER A 65 11.86 0.80 -0.07
CA SER A 65 12.90 1.80 0.17
C SER A 65 12.38 2.89 1.10
N THR A 66 13.29 3.53 1.82
CA THR A 66 12.99 4.70 2.67
C THR A 66 13.29 6.03 1.98
N ASP A 67 14.03 6.01 0.85
CA ASP A 67 14.66 7.23 0.30
C ASP A 67 14.64 7.34 -1.23
N ALA A 68 14.20 6.31 -1.94
CA ALA A 68 14.23 6.30 -3.40
C ALA A 68 13.03 5.58 -4.01
N VAL A 69 12.62 6.04 -5.19
CA VAL A 69 11.87 5.25 -6.17
C VAL A 69 12.81 5.00 -7.34
N VAL A 70 13.11 3.74 -7.63
CA VAL A 70 14.00 3.38 -8.74
C VAL A 70 13.16 3.00 -9.95
N LEU A 71 13.43 3.66 -11.08
CA LEU A 71 12.79 3.34 -12.35
C LEU A 71 13.30 1.98 -12.88
N PRO A 72 12.45 1.14 -13.49
CA PRO A 72 12.91 -0.09 -14.13
C PRO A 72 13.77 0.20 -15.37
N ASP A 73 14.77 -0.64 -15.62
CA ASP A 73 15.79 -0.42 -16.67
C ASP A 73 15.26 -0.45 -18.11
N GLN A 74 14.17 -1.17 -18.38
CA GLN A 74 13.62 -1.36 -19.74
C GLN A 74 12.10 -1.43 -19.74
N THR A 75 11.48 -0.78 -20.74
CA THR A 75 10.03 -0.68 -20.85
C THR A 75 9.60 -0.63 -22.31
N ASP A 76 8.55 -1.35 -22.66
CA ASP A 76 7.95 -1.33 -24.00
C ASP A 76 7.02 -0.12 -24.23
N GLY A 77 7.14 0.92 -23.40
CA GLY A 77 6.24 2.07 -23.37
C GLY A 77 6.48 3.01 -22.19
N PRO A 78 5.70 4.10 -22.08
CA PRO A 78 5.83 5.04 -20.98
C PRO A 78 5.49 4.35 -19.66
N LEU A 79 6.33 4.59 -18.65
CA LEU A 79 6.18 4.01 -17.33
C LEU A 79 5.01 4.59 -16.55
N ASN A 80 4.80 5.90 -16.68
CA ASN A 80 3.70 6.60 -16.03
C ASN A 80 3.61 6.25 -14.53
N LEU A 81 4.73 6.32 -13.80
CA LEU A 81 4.72 6.07 -12.35
C LEU A 81 3.89 7.13 -11.65
N GLN A 82 3.04 6.70 -10.72
CA GLN A 82 2.34 7.60 -9.81
C GLN A 82 2.66 7.25 -8.37
N ILE A 83 2.73 8.29 -7.53
CA ILE A 83 2.75 8.14 -6.08
C ILE A 83 1.38 7.61 -5.69
N GLU A 84 1.29 6.55 -4.90
CA GLU A 84 0.03 6.11 -4.32
C GLU A 84 0.13 6.26 -2.82
N PRO A 85 -0.29 7.43 -2.28
CA PRO A 85 -0.09 7.73 -0.87
C PRO A 85 -1.05 6.94 -0.02
N GLU A 86 -0.51 6.09 0.84
CA GLU A 86 -1.28 5.24 1.75
C GLU A 86 -0.72 5.30 3.18
N VAL A 87 -1.44 4.63 4.08
CA VAL A 87 -0.90 4.20 5.37
C VAL A 87 -0.40 2.76 5.23
N GLY A 88 0.84 2.53 5.67
CA GLY A 88 1.41 1.21 5.85
C GLY A 88 1.13 0.73 7.27
N LEU A 89 0.29 -0.29 7.42
CA LEU A 89 -0.10 -0.89 8.68
C LEU A 89 0.75 -2.13 8.95
N ALA A 90 1.52 -2.11 10.02
CA ALA A 90 2.27 -3.27 10.49
C ALA A 90 1.40 -4.10 11.44
N CYS A 91 1.21 -5.37 11.11
CA CYS A 91 0.46 -6.32 11.93
C CYS A 91 1.27 -7.57 12.22
N GLN A 92 1.10 -8.10 13.43
CA GLN A 92 1.41 -9.49 13.73
C GLN A 92 0.30 -10.38 13.17
N VAL A 93 0.67 -11.51 12.55
CA VAL A 93 -0.25 -12.51 12.03
C VAL A 93 -0.48 -13.59 13.08
N VAL A 94 -1.75 -13.94 13.32
CA VAL A 94 -2.12 -15.08 14.16
C VAL A 94 -2.63 -16.20 13.26
N TRP A 95 -1.91 -17.32 13.26
CA TRP A 95 -2.21 -18.49 12.44
C TRP A 95 -2.93 -19.59 13.23
N ASP A 96 -3.84 -20.31 12.56
CA ASP A 96 -4.34 -21.62 12.94
C ASP A 96 -4.14 -22.58 11.76
N GLY A 97 -3.06 -23.37 11.81
CA GLY A 97 -2.55 -24.10 10.66
C GLY A 97 -2.25 -23.15 9.49
N ASP A 98 -2.89 -23.39 8.35
CA ASP A 98 -2.73 -22.60 7.11
C ASP A 98 -3.73 -21.43 7.00
N THR A 99 -4.49 -21.15 8.07
CA THR A 99 -5.50 -20.08 8.08
C THR A 99 -5.05 -18.94 8.99
N VAL A 100 -5.10 -17.70 8.48
CA VAL A 100 -4.97 -16.52 9.33
C VAL A 100 -6.29 -16.32 10.06
N VAL A 101 -6.26 -16.30 11.39
CA VAL A 101 -7.46 -16.14 12.23
C VAL A 101 -7.59 -14.73 12.80
N THR A 102 -6.48 -13.98 12.87
CA THR A 102 -6.48 -12.59 13.37
C THR A 102 -5.24 -11.86 12.87
N LEU A 103 -5.39 -10.55 12.65
CA LEU A 103 -4.29 -9.61 12.48
C LEU A 103 -4.26 -8.65 13.68
N ARG A 104 -3.09 -8.49 14.30
CA ARG A 104 -2.90 -7.59 15.45
C ARG A 104 -2.05 -6.39 15.03
N PRO A 105 -2.64 -5.22 14.80
CA PRO A 105 -1.87 -4.03 14.46
C PRO A 105 -0.99 -3.62 15.65
N PHE A 106 0.23 -3.17 15.35
CA PHE A 106 1.14 -2.63 16.38
C PHE A 106 1.80 -1.32 15.96
N ALA A 107 1.80 -1.00 14.66
CA ALA A 107 2.33 0.27 14.18
C ALA A 107 1.70 0.69 12.85
N LEU A 108 1.67 2.00 12.58
CA LEU A 108 1.34 2.53 11.26
C LEU A 108 2.23 3.71 10.86
N GLY A 109 2.44 3.89 9.55
CA GLY A 109 3.33 4.93 9.03
C GLY A 109 3.02 5.30 7.58
N ALA A 110 3.74 6.30 7.07
CA ALA A 110 3.61 6.71 5.67
C ALA A 110 4.10 5.60 4.73
N PHE A 111 3.28 5.30 3.72
CA PHE A 111 3.56 4.29 2.72
C PHE A 111 3.27 4.84 1.32
N ASN A 112 4.13 4.51 0.37
CA ASN A 112 3.92 4.81 -1.03
C ASN A 112 3.77 3.49 -1.78
N ASP A 113 2.53 3.14 -2.12
CA ASP A 113 2.21 1.97 -2.95
C ASP A 113 2.50 2.24 -4.43
N CYS A 114 3.64 2.88 -4.73
CA CYS A 114 3.96 3.41 -6.05
C CYS A 114 3.69 2.38 -7.14
N SER A 115 3.11 2.87 -8.23
CA SER A 115 2.53 2.04 -9.26
C SER A 115 2.95 2.49 -10.65
N ILE A 116 3.33 1.53 -11.49
CA ILE A 116 3.53 1.71 -12.93
C ILE A 116 2.18 1.50 -13.62
N ARG A 117 1.73 2.46 -14.43
CA ARG A 117 0.53 2.27 -15.25
C ARG A 117 0.86 1.39 -16.45
N ARG A 118 0.66 0.07 -16.29
CA ARG A 118 0.80 -0.95 -17.35
C ARG A 118 -0.57 -1.47 -17.79
N PRO A 119 -1.15 -0.94 -18.89
CA PRO A 119 -2.39 -1.47 -19.46
C PRO A 119 -2.24 -2.95 -19.83
N GLY A 120 -3.26 -3.75 -19.52
CA GLY A 120 -3.28 -5.18 -19.85
C GLY A 120 -2.38 -6.07 -18.98
N ALA A 121 -1.84 -5.55 -17.87
CA ALA A 121 -1.18 -6.38 -16.87
C ALA A 121 -2.15 -7.46 -16.35
N PRO A 122 -1.76 -8.75 -16.31
CA PRO A 122 -2.67 -9.83 -15.95
C PRO A 122 -3.08 -9.80 -14.47
N LYS A 123 -2.25 -9.20 -13.62
CA LYS A 123 -2.49 -8.99 -12.20
C LYS A 123 -2.03 -7.60 -11.78
N ILE A 124 -2.66 -7.05 -10.75
CA ILE A 124 -2.27 -5.76 -10.19
C ILE A 124 -0.83 -5.78 -9.66
N SER A 125 -0.37 -6.91 -9.11
CA SER A 125 0.99 -7.06 -8.58
C SER A 125 2.10 -6.73 -9.58
N HIS A 126 1.89 -6.94 -10.89
CA HIS A 126 2.82 -6.56 -11.95
C HIS A 126 3.00 -5.05 -12.10
N LYS A 127 2.08 -4.25 -11.57
CA LYS A 127 2.18 -2.79 -11.51
C LYS A 127 2.88 -2.31 -10.25
N LYS A 128 3.01 -3.18 -9.24
CA LYS A 128 3.33 -2.85 -7.85
C LYS A 128 4.76 -3.23 -7.46
N ASN A 129 5.29 -4.34 -7.99
CA ASN A 129 6.65 -4.77 -7.75
C ASN A 129 7.40 -4.97 -9.08
N TRP A 130 8.26 -4.00 -9.41
CA TRP A 130 9.16 -4.06 -10.56
C TRP A 130 10.63 -4.17 -10.14
N GLY A 131 10.88 -4.45 -8.86
CA GLY A 131 12.22 -4.61 -8.31
C GLY A 131 12.48 -3.77 -7.05
N PRO A 132 13.74 -3.73 -6.60
CA PRO A 132 14.14 -2.93 -5.45
C PRO A 132 13.75 -1.46 -5.59
N ALA A 133 13.29 -0.88 -4.48
CA ALA A 133 12.82 0.51 -4.43
C ALA A 133 11.67 0.81 -5.41
N SER A 134 10.81 -0.17 -5.70
CA SER A 134 9.53 0.07 -6.37
C SER A 134 8.46 0.60 -5.42
N LYS A 135 8.63 0.44 -4.11
CA LYS A 135 7.71 0.90 -3.07
C LYS A 135 8.43 1.66 -1.98
N GLY A 136 7.66 2.46 -1.24
CA GLY A 136 8.20 3.30 -0.19
C GLY A 136 7.57 3.03 1.16
N VAL A 137 8.40 3.04 2.21
CA VAL A 137 7.94 2.97 3.60
C VAL A 137 8.76 3.92 4.46
N ALA A 138 8.11 4.70 5.31
CA ALA A 138 8.81 5.58 6.25
C ALA A 138 9.63 4.76 7.26
N PRO A 139 10.80 5.24 7.71
CA PRO A 139 11.60 4.53 8.72
C PRO A 139 10.99 4.56 10.13
N THR A 140 10.14 5.56 10.40
CA THR A 140 9.55 5.81 11.72
C THR A 140 8.03 5.72 11.63
N PHE A 141 7.42 4.98 12.57
CA PHE A 141 6.01 4.68 12.65
C PHE A 141 5.40 5.23 13.94
N PHE A 142 4.08 5.47 13.91
CA PHE A 142 3.27 5.58 15.11
C PHE A 142 3.11 4.20 15.73
N GLU A 143 3.39 4.09 17.01
CA GLU A 143 3.05 2.88 17.78
C GLU A 143 1.57 2.95 18.13
N ILE A 144 0.83 1.88 17.85
CA ILE A 144 -0.63 1.82 18.03
C ILE A 144 -1.02 0.49 18.68
N SER A 145 -2.11 0.48 19.43
CA SER A 145 -2.69 -0.75 20.00
C SER A 145 -3.79 -1.36 19.13
N ASP A 146 -4.46 -0.52 18.34
CA ASP A 146 -5.65 -0.86 17.56
C ASP A 146 -5.93 0.25 16.53
N LEU A 147 -7.01 0.08 15.76
CA LEU A 147 -7.49 1.03 14.76
C LEU A 147 -8.89 1.57 15.09
N THR A 148 -9.30 1.54 16.37
CA THR A 148 -10.61 2.05 16.76
C THR A 148 -10.76 3.52 16.35
N PRO A 149 -11.92 3.94 15.79
CA PRO A 149 -12.07 5.29 15.23
C PRO A 149 -11.88 6.44 16.23
N ASP A 150 -12.14 6.20 17.52
CA ASP A 150 -11.93 7.11 18.64
C ASP A 150 -10.64 6.81 19.44
N GLY A 151 -9.82 5.87 18.95
CA GLY A 151 -8.60 5.41 19.59
C GLY A 151 -7.34 6.14 19.12
N PRO A 152 -6.17 5.48 19.15
CA PRO A 152 -4.85 6.11 19.02
C PRO A 152 -4.58 6.73 17.64
N THR A 153 -5.45 6.51 16.65
CA THR A 153 -5.28 6.99 15.27
C THR A 153 -6.31 8.04 14.86
N ALA A 154 -7.21 8.43 15.77
CA ALA A 154 -8.36 9.30 15.49
C ALA A 154 -7.99 10.68 14.93
N THR A 155 -6.84 11.21 15.35
CA THR A 155 -6.32 12.54 15.01
C THR A 155 -5.30 12.50 13.88
N LEU A 156 -5.02 11.32 13.33
CA LEU A 156 -4.02 11.14 12.30
C LEU A 156 -4.57 11.48 10.92
N ARG A 157 -3.72 12.09 10.10
CA ARG A 157 -4.01 12.49 8.73
C ARG A 157 -2.89 12.07 7.79
N LEU A 158 -3.24 11.84 6.53
CA LEU A 158 -2.33 11.49 5.46
C LEU A 158 -2.31 12.58 4.40
N VAL A 159 -1.12 13.07 4.06
CA VAL A 159 -0.89 14.04 3.00
C VAL A 159 0.23 13.59 2.06
N CYS A 160 0.19 14.07 0.82
CA CYS A 160 1.15 13.71 -0.20
C CYS A 160 1.55 14.93 -1.05
N TYR A 161 2.86 15.08 -1.26
CA TYR A 161 3.44 16.14 -2.06
C TYR A 161 4.38 15.57 -3.12
N LEU A 162 4.46 16.29 -4.23
CA LEU A 162 5.46 16.10 -5.28
C LEU A 162 6.37 17.33 -5.28
N HIS A 163 7.67 17.12 -5.07
CA HIS A 163 8.67 18.14 -5.35
C HIS A 163 9.24 17.93 -6.75
N SER A 164 9.04 18.88 -7.65
CA SER A 164 9.52 18.84 -9.04
C SER A 164 10.04 20.22 -9.44
N ASP A 165 11.19 20.27 -10.12
CA ASP A 165 11.81 21.50 -10.64
C ASP A 165 12.01 22.62 -9.58
N GLY A 166 12.22 22.25 -8.31
CA GLY A 166 12.43 23.20 -7.22
C GLY A 166 11.15 23.69 -6.53
N GLU A 167 9.97 23.26 -6.98
CA GLU A 167 8.67 23.60 -6.40
C GLU A 167 8.02 22.37 -5.74
N GLU A 168 7.25 22.61 -4.69
CA GLU A 168 6.44 21.59 -4.01
C GLU A 168 4.97 21.76 -4.37
N HIS A 169 4.33 20.67 -4.77
CA HIS A 169 2.93 20.62 -5.18
C HIS A 169 2.15 19.60 -4.36
N ALA A 170 0.95 19.95 -3.93
CA ALA A 170 0.03 18.97 -3.34
C ALA A 170 -0.35 17.92 -4.41
N TYR A 171 -0.03 16.67 -4.14
CA TYR A 171 -0.24 15.55 -5.06
C TYR A 171 -1.43 14.68 -4.64
N GLY A 172 -1.58 14.43 -3.33
CA GLY A 172 -2.75 13.79 -2.74
C GLY A 172 -3.59 14.77 -1.92
N VAL A 173 -4.88 14.48 -1.79
CA VAL A 173 -5.79 15.24 -0.92
C VAL A 173 -5.50 14.89 0.54
N ASP A 174 -5.22 15.91 1.36
CA ASP A 174 -5.05 15.76 2.80
C ASP A 174 -6.32 15.16 3.44
N SER A 175 -6.19 13.93 3.95
CA SER A 175 -7.31 13.08 4.32
C SER A 175 -7.13 12.54 5.75
N PRO A 176 -8.19 12.58 6.59
CA PRO A 176 -8.17 11.89 7.88
C PRO A 176 -8.13 10.38 7.66
N LEU A 177 -7.38 9.66 8.51
CA LEU A 177 -7.30 8.19 8.42
C LEU A 177 -8.67 7.54 8.61
N ILE A 178 -9.48 8.06 9.53
CA ILE A 178 -10.87 7.60 9.73
C ILE A 178 -11.79 7.82 8.51
N GLY A 179 -11.29 8.48 7.45
CA GLY A 179 -12.00 8.68 6.19
C GLY A 179 -11.89 7.52 5.20
N TYR A 180 -11.11 6.47 5.49
CA TYR A 180 -11.12 5.23 4.70
C TYR A 180 -12.51 4.59 4.72
N SER A 181 -12.86 3.90 3.62
CA SER A 181 -14.18 3.27 3.48
C SER A 181 -14.36 2.14 4.49
N TYR A 182 -13.32 1.32 4.65
CA TYR A 182 -13.18 0.32 5.71
C TYR A 182 -11.99 0.73 6.58
N TYR A 183 -12.22 0.85 7.88
CA TYR A 183 -11.23 1.19 8.90
C TYR A 183 -11.57 0.49 10.22
N GLY A 184 -10.62 0.41 11.15
CA GLY A 184 -10.84 -0.27 12.43
C GLY A 184 -11.02 -1.78 12.29
N GLU A 185 -11.79 -2.36 13.22
CA GLU A 185 -12.10 -3.79 13.22
C GLU A 185 -12.75 -4.24 11.91
N VAL A 186 -13.60 -3.40 11.31
CA VAL A 186 -14.25 -3.69 10.03
C VAL A 186 -13.22 -3.96 8.92
N LEU A 187 -12.12 -3.22 8.87
CA LEU A 187 -11.04 -3.47 7.91
C LEU A 187 -10.29 -4.76 8.22
N LEU A 188 -9.90 -4.97 9.48
CA LEU A 188 -9.11 -6.13 9.88
C LEU A 188 -9.87 -7.44 9.67
N ASP A 189 -11.15 -7.49 10.07
CA ASP A 189 -12.02 -8.65 9.89
C ASP A 189 -12.25 -8.92 8.39
N TRP A 190 -12.43 -7.87 7.60
CA TRP A 190 -12.55 -8.00 6.15
C TRP A 190 -11.28 -8.55 5.52
N ILE A 191 -10.09 -8.10 5.94
CA ILE A 191 -8.81 -8.64 5.44
C ILE A 191 -8.69 -10.12 5.80
N VAL A 192 -8.99 -10.51 7.04
CA VAL A 192 -8.94 -11.91 7.49
C VAL A 192 -9.89 -12.78 6.65
N GLU A 193 -11.10 -12.31 6.41
CA GLU A 193 -12.07 -12.99 5.53
C GLU A 193 -11.51 -13.15 4.10
N ARG A 194 -10.88 -12.11 3.54
CA ARG A 194 -10.27 -12.17 2.21
C ARG A 194 -9.07 -13.11 2.15
N LEU A 195 -8.26 -13.17 3.19
CA LEU A 195 -7.15 -14.13 3.27
C LEU A 195 -7.66 -15.58 3.23
N ALA A 196 -8.80 -15.87 3.84
CA ALA A 196 -9.40 -17.19 3.80
C ALA A 196 -10.07 -17.51 2.44
N ASN A 197 -10.79 -16.54 1.87
CA ASN A 197 -11.76 -16.81 0.80
C ASN A 197 -11.44 -16.21 -0.56
N GLN A 198 -10.59 -15.18 -0.65
CA GLN A 198 -10.22 -14.60 -1.93
C GLN A 198 -9.31 -15.57 -2.70
N LYS A 199 -9.71 -15.92 -3.92
CA LYS A 199 -8.96 -16.80 -4.81
C LYS A 199 -8.60 -16.07 -6.10
N GLY A 200 -7.40 -16.37 -6.62
CA GLY A 200 -6.97 -15.90 -7.93
C GLY A 200 -7.52 -16.78 -9.05
N SER A 201 -7.75 -16.17 -10.22
CA SER A 201 -8.03 -16.86 -11.48
C SER A 201 -7.48 -16.04 -12.65
N ALA A 202 -7.57 -16.53 -13.89
CA ALA A 202 -7.18 -15.73 -15.05
C ALA A 202 -8.09 -14.51 -15.29
N ASP A 203 -9.31 -14.52 -14.74
CA ASP A 203 -10.37 -13.52 -15.03
C ASP A 203 -10.46 -12.39 -13.99
N THR A 204 -9.56 -12.39 -13.00
CA THR A 204 -9.48 -11.38 -11.93
C THR A 204 -8.08 -10.78 -11.86
N PRO A 205 -7.93 -9.48 -11.56
CA PRO A 205 -6.60 -8.87 -11.36
C PRO A 205 -5.95 -9.29 -10.03
N LEU A 206 -6.66 -10.06 -9.19
CA LEU A 206 -6.25 -10.41 -7.82
C LEU A 206 -5.65 -11.82 -7.73
N GLU A 207 -4.78 -12.02 -6.75
CA GLU A 207 -4.18 -13.29 -6.38
C GLU A 207 -4.84 -13.93 -5.16
N ASP A 208 -4.56 -15.21 -4.94
CA ASP A 208 -4.84 -15.89 -3.66
C ASP A 208 -3.75 -15.49 -2.65
N VAL A 209 -3.94 -14.36 -1.98
CA VAL A 209 -2.96 -13.80 -1.03
C VAL A 209 -2.76 -14.73 0.17
N GLY A 210 -3.81 -15.39 0.66
CA GLY A 210 -3.70 -16.35 1.76
C GLY A 210 -2.81 -17.54 1.40
N ALA A 211 -3.00 -18.13 0.22
CA ALA A 211 -2.14 -19.22 -0.24
C ALA A 211 -0.69 -18.76 -0.45
N LEU A 212 -0.47 -17.53 -0.92
CA LEU A 212 0.88 -16.96 -1.05
C LEU A 212 1.56 -16.74 0.31
N MET A 213 0.82 -16.33 1.34
CA MET A 213 1.35 -16.21 2.70
C MET A 213 1.76 -17.58 3.26
N VAL A 214 0.95 -18.63 3.03
CA VAL A 214 1.32 -20.01 3.38
C VAL A 214 2.57 -20.46 2.63
N ALA A 215 2.64 -20.21 1.32
CA ALA A 215 3.80 -20.53 0.49
C ALA A 215 5.07 -19.74 0.90
N SER A 216 4.90 -18.59 1.54
CA SER A 216 5.98 -17.78 2.11
C SER A 216 6.43 -18.27 3.51
N GLY A 217 5.91 -19.41 3.97
CA GLY A 217 6.32 -20.03 5.22
C GLY A 217 5.67 -19.43 6.47
N HIS A 218 4.39 -19.04 6.38
CA HIS A 218 3.59 -18.54 7.50
C HIS A 218 4.24 -17.33 8.21
N PRO A 219 4.41 -16.20 7.50
CA PRO A 219 5.06 -15.02 8.05
C PRO A 219 4.43 -14.58 9.37
N GLU A 220 5.26 -14.26 10.36
CA GLU A 220 4.81 -13.76 11.66
C GLU A 220 4.30 -12.32 11.60
N ASN A 221 4.77 -11.55 10.62
CA ASN A 221 4.43 -10.14 10.44
C ASN A 221 4.10 -9.82 8.99
N VAL A 222 3.22 -8.83 8.82
CA VAL A 222 2.83 -8.28 7.51
C VAL A 222 2.91 -6.76 7.52
N LEU A 223 3.22 -6.19 6.36
CA LEU A 223 2.99 -4.77 6.09
C LEU A 223 1.84 -4.65 5.09
N ILE A 224 0.83 -3.88 5.46
CA ILE A 224 -0.41 -3.74 4.69
C ILE A 224 -0.56 -2.30 4.22
N GLY A 225 -0.53 -2.08 2.91
CA GLY A 225 -1.00 -0.81 2.34
C GLY A 225 -2.53 -0.79 2.36
N ILE A 226 -3.13 0.09 3.15
CA ILE A 226 -4.59 0.04 3.37
C ILE A 226 -5.40 0.78 2.29
N GLY A 227 -4.77 1.16 1.19
CA GLY A 227 -5.37 1.82 0.04
C GLY A 227 -4.98 3.30 -0.07
N ALA A 228 -4.80 3.78 -1.30
CA ALA A 228 -4.38 5.14 -1.56
C ALA A 228 -5.51 6.16 -1.43
N THR A 229 -5.17 7.35 -0.94
CA THR A 229 -6.10 8.50 -0.90
C THR A 229 -6.25 9.13 -2.28
N ARG A 230 -7.27 9.97 -2.45
CA ARG A 230 -7.53 10.65 -3.73
C ARG A 230 -6.39 11.57 -4.15
N TYR A 231 -6.18 11.67 -5.45
CA TYR A 231 -5.30 12.68 -6.02
C TYR A 231 -5.92 14.07 -6.00
N THR A 232 -5.06 15.08 -5.97
CA THR A 232 -5.41 16.42 -6.47
C THR A 232 -5.54 16.36 -8.01
N PRO A 233 -6.14 17.38 -8.67
CA PRO A 233 -6.16 17.44 -10.14
C PRO A 233 -4.75 17.37 -10.76
N LEU A 234 -3.75 17.90 -10.05
CA LEU A 234 -2.34 17.80 -10.45
C LEU A 234 -1.84 16.37 -10.31
N GLY A 235 -2.05 15.72 -9.16
CA GLY A 235 -1.60 14.35 -8.94
C GLY A 235 -2.18 13.36 -9.94
N GLU A 236 -3.47 13.52 -10.27
CA GLU A 236 -4.18 12.67 -11.22
C GLU A 236 -3.57 12.74 -12.64
N SER A 237 -3.04 13.90 -13.02
CA SER A 237 -2.52 14.17 -14.36
C SER A 237 -0.99 14.19 -14.46
N THR A 238 -0.27 13.91 -13.37
CA THR A 238 1.20 14.04 -13.29
C THR A 238 1.86 12.69 -12.98
N PHE A 239 2.82 12.31 -13.81
CA PHE A 239 3.67 11.14 -13.62
C PHE A 239 5.06 11.54 -13.14
N LEU A 240 5.68 10.67 -12.34
CA LEU A 240 7.02 10.88 -11.80
C LEU A 240 8.09 10.90 -12.90
N LYS A 241 9.07 11.79 -12.78
CA LYS A 241 10.29 11.86 -13.60
C LYS A 241 11.55 11.78 -12.74
N PRO A 242 12.70 11.34 -13.31
CA PRO A 242 13.98 11.40 -12.62
C PRO A 242 14.25 12.80 -12.03
N GLY A 243 14.68 12.85 -10.77
CA GLY A 243 14.94 14.09 -10.03
C GLY A 243 13.77 14.59 -9.19
N ASP A 244 12.55 14.07 -9.40
CA ASP A 244 11.41 14.36 -8.52
C ASP A 244 11.63 13.81 -7.11
N ARG A 245 10.95 14.41 -6.12
CA ARG A 245 10.78 13.79 -4.80
C ARG A 245 9.31 13.51 -4.52
N ALA A 246 9.01 12.24 -4.27
CA ALA A 246 7.72 11.78 -3.78
C ALA A 246 7.70 11.84 -2.25
N ILE A 247 6.81 12.64 -1.68
CA ILE A 247 6.72 12.85 -0.24
C ILE A 247 5.35 12.37 0.24
N VAL A 248 5.34 11.39 1.15
CA VAL A 248 4.13 10.92 1.83
C VAL A 248 4.32 11.11 3.32
N ARG A 249 3.33 11.70 3.99
CA ARG A 249 3.40 11.97 5.42
C ARG A 249 2.11 11.58 6.13
N VAL A 250 2.24 10.79 7.18
CA VAL A 250 1.20 10.62 8.21
C VAL A 250 1.57 11.54 9.37
N TYR A 251 0.64 12.38 9.81
CA TYR A 251 0.90 13.32 10.90
C TYR A 251 -0.29 13.37 11.86
N ASP A 252 0.00 13.70 13.11
CA ASP A 252 -1.00 13.92 14.14
C ASP A 252 -1.42 15.40 14.17
N THR A 253 -2.72 15.68 14.25
CA THR A 253 -3.22 17.06 14.40
C THR A 253 -3.13 17.60 15.82
N GLU A 254 -2.93 16.73 16.81
CA GLU A 254 -2.90 17.10 18.22
C GLU A 254 -1.49 17.10 18.83
N SER A 255 -0.47 16.71 18.04
CA SER A 255 0.94 16.72 18.45
C SER A 255 1.88 17.06 17.30
N GLU A 256 3.18 17.14 17.56
CA GLU A 256 4.21 17.35 16.52
C GLU A 256 4.66 16.02 15.86
N ALA A 257 4.04 14.89 16.24
CA ALA A 257 4.44 13.58 15.74
C ALA A 257 4.10 13.42 14.25
N SER A 258 5.06 12.91 13.48
CA SER A 258 4.86 12.58 12.07
C SER A 258 5.74 11.40 11.64
N SER A 259 5.20 10.61 10.71
CA SER A 259 5.88 9.58 9.94
C SER A 259 6.01 10.10 8.52
N GLU A 260 7.23 10.32 8.06
CA GLU A 260 7.51 10.89 6.74
C GLU A 260 8.34 9.93 5.89
N LEU A 261 7.91 9.78 4.65
CA LEU A 261 8.61 9.09 3.59
C LEU A 261 8.95 10.12 2.51
N ASN A 262 10.23 10.19 2.13
CA ASN A 262 10.70 11.18 1.17
C ASN A 262 11.65 10.50 0.17
N GLN A 263 11.11 10.14 -0.99
CA GLN A 263 11.81 9.32 -1.98
C GLN A 263 12.27 10.14 -3.18
N LEU A 264 13.56 10.08 -3.49
CA LEU A 264 14.12 10.59 -4.74
C LEU A 264 13.83 9.62 -5.89
N VAL A 265 13.24 10.12 -6.97
CA VAL A 265 13.03 9.35 -8.19
C VAL A 265 14.33 9.32 -8.99
N ARG A 266 14.85 8.12 -9.29
CA ARG A 266 16.12 7.93 -10.01
C ARG A 266 16.10 6.75 -10.97
#